data_AF-A0A0N0XD67-F1
#
_entry.id   AF-A0A0N0XD67-F1
#
_cell.length_a   1.000
_cell.length_b   1.000
_cell.length_c   1.000
_cell.angle_alpha   90.00
_cell.angle_beta   90.00
_cell.angle_gamma   90.00
#
_symmetry.space_group_name_H-M   'P 1'
#
loop_
_entity.id
_entity.type
_entity.pdbx_description
1 polymer ?
#
loop_
_entity_poly.entity_id
_entity_poly.type
_entity_poly.pdbx_seq_one_letter_code
_entity_poly.pdbx_strand_id
1 'polypeptide(L)'
;MLAEAGQEVHIKAGNKLVIEAGLEVTIKVGGTFIKLDASGVKMIEPQPVGSPGNGSGAAPRLPGVATPVGADEAGEMLTPAQTQTMKRTPFCEQCERAAKEAKP
;
A
#
# COMPACT_ATOMS: atom_id res chain seq x y z
N MET A 1 -47.09 -9.47 23.98
CA MET A 1 -48.12 -8.46 23.68
C MET A 1 -47.40 -7.25 23.11
N LEU A 2 -47.63 -6.92 21.84
CA LEU A 2 -47.13 -5.69 21.22
C LEU A 2 -48.23 -4.63 21.30
N ALA A 3 -47.89 -3.43 21.72
CA ALA A 3 -48.74 -2.27 21.57
C ALA A 3 -48.17 -1.43 20.42
N GLU A 4 -48.94 -1.26 19.35
CA GLU A 4 -48.59 -0.43 18.21
C GLU A 4 -49.59 0.72 18.09
N ALA A 5 -49.09 1.92 17.85
CA ALA A 5 -49.90 3.10 17.59
C ALA A 5 -49.58 3.62 16.19
N GLY A 6 -50.61 3.86 15.38
CA GLY A 6 -50.45 4.17 13.95
C GLY A 6 -49.98 5.60 13.65
N GLN A 7 -50.17 6.55 14.57
CA GLN A 7 -49.78 7.96 14.37
C GLN A 7 -49.06 8.52 15.59
N GLU A 8 -49.72 8.55 16.76
CA GLU A 8 -49.18 9.20 17.96
C GLU A 8 -49.60 8.48 19.25
N VAL A 9 -48.75 8.59 20.27
CA VAL A 9 -49.06 8.18 21.66
C VAL A 9 -48.75 9.34 22.58
N HIS A 10 -49.74 9.82 23.32
CA HIS A 10 -49.59 10.90 24.28
C HIS A 10 -49.44 10.32 25.69
N ILE A 11 -48.25 10.45 26.28
CA ILE A 11 -47.97 9.99 27.64
C ILE A 11 -47.77 11.21 28.53
N LYS A 12 -48.76 11.52 29.38
CA LYS A 12 -48.66 12.59 30.39
C LYS A 12 -48.45 11.98 31.77
N ALA A 13 -47.35 12.33 32.42
CA ALA A 13 -47.12 12.02 33.82
C ALA A 13 -47.21 13.30 34.67
N GLY A 14 -47.85 13.22 35.84
CA GLY A 14 -47.98 14.37 36.74
C GLY A 14 -46.64 14.73 37.40
N ASN A 15 -46.07 13.77 38.14
CA ASN A 15 -44.86 14.00 38.92
C ASN A 15 -43.64 13.22 38.38
N LYS A 16 -43.83 11.96 37.98
CA LYS A 16 -42.75 11.08 37.51
C LYS A 16 -43.29 10.04 36.53
N LEU A 17 -42.52 9.76 35.49
CA LEU A 17 -42.70 8.61 34.61
C LEU A 17 -41.55 7.62 34.86
N VAL A 18 -41.86 6.33 34.99
CA VAL A 18 -40.88 5.25 35.11
C VAL A 18 -41.14 4.26 33.99
N ILE A 19 -40.09 3.93 33.23
CA ILE A 19 -40.13 2.97 32.13
C ILE A 19 -39.18 1.83 32.49
N GLU A 20 -39.71 0.63 32.70
CA GLU A 20 -38.93 -0.56 33.01
C GLU A 20 -38.90 -1.49 31.80
N ALA A 21 -37.69 -1.91 31.43
CA ALA A 21 -37.47 -2.91 30.39
C ALA A 21 -36.43 -3.92 30.87
N GLY A 22 -36.58 -5.19 30.46
CA GLY A 22 -35.71 -6.26 30.95
C GLY A 22 -34.32 -6.28 30.33
N LEU A 23 -34.18 -5.83 29.08
CA LEU A 23 -32.91 -5.89 28.33
C LEU A 23 -32.50 -4.55 27.76
N GLU A 24 -33.44 -3.86 27.11
CA GLU A 24 -33.14 -2.65 26.34
C GLU A 24 -34.37 -1.73 26.26
N VAL A 25 -34.13 -0.42 26.29
CA VAL A 25 -35.08 0.61 25.86
C VAL A 25 -34.49 1.33 24.64
N THR A 26 -35.25 1.43 23.57
CA THR A 26 -34.83 2.09 22.32
C THR A 26 -35.85 3.15 21.92
N ILE A 27 -35.40 4.37 21.69
CA ILE A 27 -36.21 5.46 21.14
C ILE A 27 -35.65 5.81 19.77
N LYS A 28 -36.43 5.60 18.71
CA LYS A 28 -35.99 5.80 17.31
C LYS A 28 -36.71 7.00 16.69
N VAL A 29 -35.95 7.89 16.05
CA VAL A 29 -36.47 9.05 15.32
C VAL A 29 -35.67 9.21 14.04
N GLY A 30 -36.31 9.10 12.87
CA GLY A 30 -35.71 9.52 11.59
C GLY A 30 -34.34 8.92 11.23
N GLY A 31 -33.99 7.74 11.75
CA GLY A 31 -32.69 7.09 11.52
C GLY A 31 -31.67 7.27 12.66
N THR A 32 -31.96 8.14 13.62
CA THR A 32 -31.25 8.27 14.90
C THR A 32 -31.95 7.43 15.97
N PHE A 33 -31.18 6.86 16.90
CA PHE A 33 -31.74 6.10 18.02
C PHE A 33 -30.98 6.31 19.32
N ILE A 34 -31.73 6.51 20.40
CA ILE A 34 -31.24 6.48 21.77
C ILE A 34 -31.49 5.08 22.30
N LYS A 35 -30.42 4.39 22.69
CA LYS A 35 -30.44 3.02 23.21
C LYS A 35 -29.94 3.02 24.65
N LEU A 36 -30.72 2.39 25.53
CA LEU A 36 -30.37 2.13 26.92
C LEU A 36 -30.29 0.61 27.09
N ASP A 37 -29.10 0.11 27.41
CA ASP A 37 -28.85 -1.31 27.64
C ASP A 37 -27.89 -1.51 28.82
N ALA A 38 -27.46 -2.75 29.06
CA ALA A 38 -26.50 -3.08 30.12
C ALA A 38 -25.15 -2.36 29.99
N SER A 39 -24.80 -1.83 28.81
CA SER A 39 -23.59 -1.02 28.56
C SER A 39 -23.80 0.47 28.84
N GLY A 40 -25.01 0.89 29.20
CA GLY A 40 -25.36 2.27 29.54
C GLY A 40 -26.24 2.95 28.48
N VAL A 41 -26.09 4.28 28.36
CA VAL A 41 -26.86 5.12 27.43
C VAL A 41 -25.99 5.45 26.22
N LYS A 42 -26.47 5.13 25.02
CA LYS A 42 -25.81 5.45 23.76
C LYS A 42 -26.80 6.16 22.83
N MET A 43 -26.34 7.25 22.23
CA MET A 43 -27.01 7.88 21.08
C MET A 43 -26.28 7.42 19.83
N ILE A 44 -27.04 6.91 18.86
CA ILE A 44 -26.50 6.38 17.62
C ILE A 44 -27.13 7.17 16.49
N GLU A 45 -26.27 7.85 15.74
CA GLU A 45 -26.63 8.70 14.62
C GLU A 45 -25.92 8.17 13.36
N PRO A 46 -26.46 8.43 12.15
CA PRO A 46 -25.73 8.20 10.92
C PRO A 46 -24.40 8.94 10.97
N GLN A 47 -23.29 8.20 10.90
CA GLN A 47 -21.96 8.80 10.88
C GLN A 47 -21.83 9.62 9.58
N PRO A 48 -21.41 10.89 9.64
CA PRO A 48 -21.07 11.62 8.45
C PRO A 48 -19.88 10.92 7.79
N VAL A 49 -20.09 10.39 6.60
CA VAL A 49 -19.01 9.95 5.70
C VAL A 49 -18.22 11.21 5.35
N GLY A 50 -17.06 11.39 5.98
CA GLY A 50 -16.20 12.55 5.76
C GLY A 50 -15.91 12.77 4.27
N SER A 51 -15.71 14.03 3.89
CA SER A 51 -15.34 14.36 2.50
C SER A 51 -13.98 13.75 2.15
N PRO A 52 -13.79 13.22 0.93
CA PRO A 52 -12.48 12.81 0.47
C PRO A 52 -11.47 13.95 0.63
N GLY A 53 -10.29 13.66 1.19
CA GLY A 53 -9.20 14.64 1.24
C GLY A 53 -8.72 14.98 -0.17
N ASN A 54 -8.37 16.24 -0.42
CA ASN A 54 -7.68 16.62 -1.66
C ASN A 54 -6.22 16.17 -1.57
N GLY A 55 -5.83 15.17 -2.37
CA GLY A 55 -4.42 14.78 -2.53
C GLY A 55 -3.70 15.75 -3.47
N SER A 56 -2.52 16.24 -3.08
CA SER A 56 -1.61 16.87 -4.04
C SER A 56 -1.11 15.78 -4.99
N GLY A 57 -1.48 15.87 -6.28
CA GLY A 57 -1.10 14.89 -7.30
C GLY A 57 0.40 14.58 -7.30
N ALA A 58 0.78 13.36 -7.69
CA ALA A 58 2.18 12.97 -7.74
C ALA A 58 2.94 13.82 -8.78
N ALA A 59 4.14 14.29 -8.42
CA ALA A 59 5.07 14.96 -9.34
C ALA A 59 6.38 14.15 -9.44
N PRO A 60 6.40 13.01 -10.17
CA PRO A 60 7.60 12.22 -10.34
C PRO A 60 8.67 13.02 -11.09
N ARG A 61 9.93 12.85 -10.69
CA ARG A 61 11.06 13.42 -11.43
C ARG A 61 11.23 12.64 -12.74
N LEU A 62 11.21 13.34 -13.87
CA LEU A 62 11.46 12.72 -15.17
C LEU A 62 12.91 12.18 -15.24
N PRO A 63 13.15 11.06 -15.95
CA PRO A 63 14.50 10.61 -16.24
C PRO A 63 15.29 11.71 -16.97
N GLY A 64 16.58 11.81 -16.66
CA GLY A 64 17.48 12.75 -17.34
C GLY A 64 17.60 12.45 -18.83
N VAL A 65 18.05 13.46 -19.59
CA VAL A 65 18.35 13.29 -21.02
C VAL A 65 19.48 12.26 -21.18
N ALA A 66 19.26 11.25 -22.01
CA ALA A 66 20.28 10.25 -22.32
C ALA A 66 21.43 10.92 -23.09
N THR A 67 22.66 10.64 -22.69
CA THR A 67 23.85 11.00 -23.47
C THR A 67 24.03 10.02 -24.64
N PRO A 68 24.52 10.48 -25.80
CA PRO A 68 24.83 9.59 -26.92
C PRO A 68 25.85 8.53 -26.51
N VAL A 69 25.62 7.28 -26.90
CA VAL A 69 26.63 6.21 -26.78
C VAL A 69 27.78 6.54 -27.74
N GLY A 70 29.00 6.64 -27.21
CA GLY A 70 30.21 6.96 -28.00
C GLY A 70 30.77 8.37 -27.81
N ALA A 71 30.38 9.09 -26.76
CA ALA A 71 31.03 10.34 -26.34
C ALA A 71 32.34 10.12 -25.55
N ASP A 72 32.77 8.86 -25.41
CA ASP A 72 34.06 8.53 -24.80
C ASP A 72 35.19 8.72 -25.83
N GLU A 73 36.29 9.31 -25.38
CA GLU A 73 37.49 9.45 -26.21
C GLU A 73 38.04 8.06 -26.56
N ALA A 74 38.43 7.88 -27.83
CA ALA A 74 39.05 6.63 -28.27
C ALA A 74 40.33 6.38 -27.44
N GLY A 75 40.41 5.20 -26.82
CA GLY A 75 41.58 4.80 -26.04
C GLY A 75 42.86 4.78 -26.88
N GLU A 76 43.99 5.08 -26.23
CA GLU A 76 45.27 5.23 -26.92
C GLU A 76 45.71 3.92 -27.60
N MET A 77 46.24 4.03 -28.83
CA MET A 77 46.74 2.86 -29.56
C MET A 77 47.93 2.25 -28.82
N LEU A 78 47.93 0.92 -28.71
CA LEU A 78 49.01 0.17 -28.06
C LEU A 78 50.36 0.47 -28.71
N THR A 79 51.40 0.61 -27.89
CA THR A 79 52.76 0.74 -28.37
C THR A 79 53.20 -0.52 -29.13
N PRO A 80 54.19 -0.43 -30.04
CA PRO A 80 54.73 -1.60 -30.75
C PRO A 80 55.18 -2.72 -29.80
N ALA A 81 55.75 -2.37 -28.64
CA ALA A 81 56.16 -3.33 -27.61
C ALA A 81 54.98 -4.08 -26.98
N GLN A 82 53.88 -3.37 -26.68
CA GLN A 82 52.65 -4.00 -26.17
C GLN A 82 52.03 -4.93 -27.21
N THR A 83 51.99 -4.49 -28.48
CA THR A 83 51.48 -5.29 -29.59
C THR A 83 52.31 -6.57 -29.80
N GLN A 84 53.64 -6.47 -29.68
CA GLN A 84 54.54 -7.61 -29.84
C GLN A 84 54.42 -8.63 -28.70
N THR A 85 54.07 -8.17 -27.50
CA THR A 85 53.83 -9.04 -26.34
C THR A 85 52.51 -9.81 -26.49
N MET A 86 51.48 -9.19 -27.07
CA MET A 86 50.20 -9.85 -27.39
C MET A 86 50.27 -10.77 -28.61
N LYS A 87 51.28 -10.63 -29.47
CA LYS A 87 51.55 -11.52 -30.62
C LYS A 87 52.27 -12.82 -30.24
N ARG A 88 52.63 -13.03 -28.97
CA ARG A 88 53.09 -14.35 -28.52
C ARG A 88 51.89 -15.29 -28.49
N THR A 89 51.94 -16.35 -29.31
CA THR A 89 50.98 -17.45 -29.29
C THR A 89 50.71 -17.85 -27.84
N PRO A 90 49.44 -17.93 -27.40
CA PRO A 90 49.12 -18.22 -26.01
C PRO A 90 49.71 -19.59 -25.64
N PHE A 91 50.66 -19.58 -24.70
CA PHE A 91 51.20 -20.79 -24.12
C PHE A 91 50.23 -21.30 -23.07
N CYS A 92 49.61 -22.44 -23.34
CA CYS A 92 48.78 -23.16 -22.39
C CYS A 92 49.57 -24.38 -21.92
N GLU A 93 50.17 -24.30 -20.73
CA GLU A 93 50.98 -25.37 -20.14
C GLU A 93 50.22 -26.70 -20.08
N GLN A 94 48.91 -26.63 -19.77
CA GLN A 94 48.03 -27.81 -19.74
C GLN A 94 47.81 -28.43 -21.11
N CYS A 95 47.66 -27.58 -22.15
CA CYS A 95 47.43 -28.02 -23.52
C CYS A 95 48.69 -28.70 -24.10
N GLU A 96 49.87 -28.19 -23.74
CA GLU A 96 51.14 -28.79 -24.16
C GLU A 96 51.40 -30.14 -23.46
N ARG A 97 50.99 -30.28 -22.18
CA ARG A 97 51.02 -31.56 -21.47
C ARG A 97 50.07 -32.58 -22.08
N ALA A 98 48.83 -32.18 -22.37
CA ALA A 98 47.85 -33.05 -23.02
C ALA A 98 48.31 -33.53 -24.41
N ALA A 99 48.97 -32.67 -25.19
CA ALA A 99 49.53 -33.06 -26.49
C ALA A 99 50.66 -34.09 -26.39
N LYS A 100 51.46 -34.06 -25.31
CA LYS A 100 52.53 -35.05 -25.06
C LYS A 100 51.96 -36.39 -24.61
N GLU A 101 50.86 -36.39 -23.87
CA GLU A 101 50.15 -37.59 -23.42
C GLU A 101 49.30 -38.24 -24.52
N ALA A 102 48.87 -37.47 -25.53
CA ALA A 102 48.04 -37.95 -26.64
C ALA A 102 48.83 -38.56 -27.82
N LYS A 103 50.15 -38.76 -27.69
CA LYS A 103 50.95 -39.43 -28.72
C LYS A 103 50.87 -40.96 -28.50
N PRO A 104 50.50 -41.75 -29.53
CA PRO A 104 50.23 -43.18 -29.39
C PRO A 104 51.46 -44.00 -29.00
#